data_AF-A0A1J3KAR6-F1
#
_entry.id   AF-A0A1J3KAR6-F1
#
_cell.length_a   1.000
_cell.length_b   1.000
_cell.length_c   1.000
_cell.angle_alpha   90.00
_cell.angle_beta   90.00
_cell.angle_gamma   90.00
#
_symmetry.space_group_name_H-M   'P 1'
#
loop_
_entity.id
_entity.type
_entity.pdbx_description
1 polymer ?
#
loop_
_entity_poly.entity_id
_entity_poly.type
_entity_poly.pdbx_seq_one_letter_code
_entity_poly.pdbx_strand_id
1 'polypeptide(L)'
;EEEKIETGVCQGQKVVSPDVQSTRETFEDALSSLVRTKESIGRATRLAMDLMKFGVSAKAMEILAHTLESESNLQRRVDLFFLVDSIAQCSKGLKGDAGCVYLSAIQVSLPRLLAAAVPAGATTQENRRQCLKVLRLWLERRILPESIIRHHIRELDSHNIVPA
;
A
#
# COMPACT_ATOMS: atom_id res chain seq x y z
N GLU A 1 23.28 2.72 51.22
CA GLU A 1 22.76 1.42 50.75
C GLU A 1 21.38 1.65 50.17
N GLU A 2 21.31 1.60 48.84
CA GLU A 2 20.79 0.46 48.04
C GLU A 2 19.28 0.64 47.86
N GLU A 3 18.88 1.26 46.75
CA GLU A 3 18.57 0.62 45.47
C GLU A 3 17.18 -0.02 45.47
N LYS A 4 16.24 0.62 44.75
CA LYS A 4 15.04 -0.04 44.24
C LYS A 4 14.68 0.47 42.86
N ILE A 5 15.39 -0.10 41.91
CA ILE A 5 15.01 -0.58 40.57
C ILE A 5 13.62 -0.14 40.06
N GLU A 6 13.70 0.65 38.99
CA GLU A 6 12.89 0.73 37.78
C GLU A 6 11.57 -0.08 37.67
N THR A 7 10.52 0.62 37.25
CA THR A 7 9.72 0.15 36.10
C THR A 7 9.14 1.36 35.38
N GLY A 8 9.87 1.84 34.37
CA GLY A 8 9.42 2.90 33.48
C GLY A 8 8.27 2.41 32.60
N VAL A 9 7.06 2.92 32.83
CA VAL A 9 6.02 2.93 31.81
C VAL A 9 6.33 4.10 30.88
N CYS A 10 7.19 3.87 29.90
CA CYS A 10 7.29 4.74 28.73
C CYS A 10 6.14 4.41 27.77
N GLN A 11 4.89 4.72 28.16
CA GLN A 11 3.84 4.96 27.19
C GLN A 11 4.00 6.39 26.69
N GLY A 12 4.99 6.58 25.83
CA GLY A 12 5.08 7.80 25.02
C GLY A 12 3.86 7.85 24.12
N GLN A 13 2.78 8.51 24.58
CA GLN A 13 1.82 9.12 23.67
C GLN A 13 2.63 10.10 22.82
N LYS A 14 3.05 9.62 21.65
CA LYS A 14 3.61 10.45 20.60
C LYS A 14 2.51 11.48 20.33
N VAL A 15 2.71 12.72 20.75
CA VAL A 15 1.85 13.86 20.40
C VAL A 15 1.91 13.94 18.87
N VAL A 16 0.98 13.25 18.21
CA VAL A 16 0.82 13.31 16.75
C VAL A 16 0.40 14.74 16.49
N SER A 17 1.16 15.47 15.67
CA SER A 17 0.80 16.85 15.38
C SER A 17 -0.61 16.87 14.76
N PRO A 18 -1.43 17.89 15.05
CA PRO A 18 -2.78 17.99 14.50
C PRO A 18 -2.78 17.93 12.97
N ASP A 19 -1.71 18.41 12.33
CA ASP A 19 -1.52 18.35 10.87
C ASP A 19 -1.37 16.92 10.35
N VAL A 20 -0.65 16.05 11.07
CA VAL A 20 -0.52 14.63 10.72
C VAL A 20 -1.87 13.92 10.83
N GLN A 21 -2.61 14.19 11.91
CA GLN A 21 -3.92 13.60 12.14
C GLN A 21 -4.95 14.04 11.09
N SER A 22 -5.01 15.34 10.79
CA SER A 22 -5.90 15.88 9.75
C SER A 22 -5.56 15.35 8.35
N THR A 23 -4.27 15.26 8.00
CA THR A 23 -3.83 14.68 6.71
C THR A 23 -4.21 13.21 6.62
N ARG A 24 -4.09 12.47 7.73
CA ARG A 24 -4.45 11.06 7.79
C ARG A 24 -5.95 10.85 7.62
N GLU A 25 -6.80 11.62 8.30
CA GLU A 25 -8.26 11.57 8.14
C GLU A 25 -8.64 11.88 6.69
N THR A 26 -8.05 12.92 6.10
CA THR A 26 -8.27 13.27 4.69
C THR A 26 -7.81 12.15 3.74
N PHE A 27 -6.74 11.43 4.09
CA PHE A 27 -6.29 10.27 3.32
C PHE A 27 -7.29 9.11 3.43
N GLU A 28 -7.78 8.79 4.63
CA GLU A 28 -8.82 7.78 4.85
C GLU A 28 -10.10 8.11 4.06
N ASP A 29 -10.53 9.38 4.03
CA ASP A 29 -11.65 9.86 3.21
C ASP A 29 -11.39 9.77 1.71
N ALA A 30 -10.15 10.03 1.27
CA ALA A 30 -9.77 9.86 -0.12
C ALA A 30 -9.77 8.38 -0.53
N LEU A 31 -9.42 7.47 0.37
CA LEU A 31 -9.52 6.02 0.14
C LEU A 31 -10.98 5.57 0.07
N SER A 32 -11.84 6.07 0.97
CA SER A 32 -13.27 5.72 1.05
C SER A 32 -14.04 6.10 -0.23
N SER A 33 -13.65 7.23 -0.85
CA SER A 33 -14.24 7.77 -2.08
C SER A 33 -13.41 7.53 -3.35
N LEU A 34 -12.39 6.67 -3.28
CA LEU A 34 -11.46 6.44 -4.39
C LEU A 34 -12.17 5.86 -5.61
N VAL A 35 -11.89 6.44 -6.77
CA VAL A 35 -12.32 5.96 -8.09
C VAL A 35 -11.12 5.91 -9.03
N ARG A 36 -11.17 5.07 -10.06
CA ARG A 36 -10.11 4.92 -11.08
C ARG A 36 -9.97 6.12 -12.03
N THR A 37 -9.84 7.33 -11.50
CA THR A 37 -9.53 8.55 -12.27
C THR A 37 -8.16 9.10 -11.86
N LYS A 38 -7.47 9.74 -12.82
CA LYS A 38 -6.16 10.35 -12.58
C LYS A 38 -6.22 11.41 -11.46
N GLU A 39 -7.33 12.13 -11.37
CA GLU A 39 -7.55 13.16 -10.36
C GLU A 39 -7.75 12.57 -8.96
N SER A 40 -8.58 11.53 -8.83
CA SER A 40 -8.85 10.86 -7.54
C SER A 40 -7.61 10.15 -7.02
N ILE A 41 -6.96 9.33 -7.87
CA ILE A 41 -5.69 8.67 -7.55
C ILE A 41 -4.61 9.71 -7.24
N GLY A 42 -4.48 10.76 -8.07
CA GLY A 42 -3.48 11.80 -7.86
C GLY A 42 -3.67 12.56 -6.55
N ARG A 43 -4.91 12.81 -6.11
CA ARG A 43 -5.21 13.41 -4.80
C ARG A 43 -4.76 12.50 -3.66
N ALA A 44 -5.14 11.23 -3.68
CA ALA A 44 -4.76 10.27 -2.64
C ALA A 44 -3.24 10.04 -2.59
N THR A 45 -2.56 9.99 -3.75
CA THR A 45 -1.10 9.88 -3.80
C THR A 45 -0.41 11.08 -3.16
N ARG A 46 -0.91 12.31 -3.38
CA ARG A 46 -0.33 13.50 -2.72
C ARG A 46 -0.44 13.43 -1.21
N LEU A 47 -1.61 13.04 -0.69
CA LEU A 47 -1.83 12.84 0.75
C LEU A 47 -0.90 11.77 1.32
N ALA A 48 -0.69 10.66 0.62
CA ALA A 48 0.31 9.67 1.00
C ALA A 48 1.73 10.27 1.05
N MET A 49 2.12 11.05 0.05
CA MET A 49 3.44 11.72 0.06
C MET A 49 3.58 12.71 1.21
N ASP A 50 2.51 13.40 1.61
CA ASP A 50 2.52 14.27 2.79
C ASP A 50 2.67 13.47 4.09
N LEU A 51 1.95 12.34 4.23
CA LEU A 51 2.12 11.40 5.34
C LEU A 51 3.55 10.85 5.45
N MET A 52 4.23 10.65 4.33
CA MET A 52 5.65 10.29 4.32
C MET A 52 6.56 11.41 4.83
N LYS A 53 6.30 12.69 4.51
CA LYS A 53 7.07 13.82 5.06
C LYS A 53 6.98 13.89 6.58
N PHE A 54 5.86 13.44 7.14
CA PHE A 54 5.65 13.33 8.58
C PHE A 54 6.22 12.04 9.20
N GLY A 55 6.83 11.16 8.40
CA GLY A 55 7.41 9.90 8.88
C GLY A 55 6.36 8.83 9.23
N VAL A 56 5.13 8.93 8.72
CA VAL A 56 4.03 7.98 8.98
C VAL A 56 3.61 7.20 7.73
N SER A 57 4.52 7.04 6.76
CA SER A 57 4.32 6.27 5.52
C SER A 57 3.93 4.81 5.77
N ALA A 58 4.53 4.15 6.75
CA ALA A 58 4.18 2.78 7.14
C ALA A 58 2.72 2.71 7.62
N LYS A 59 2.26 3.71 8.39
CA LYS A 59 0.87 3.78 8.85
C LYS A 59 -0.09 4.03 7.68
N ALA A 60 0.29 4.89 6.72
CA ALA A 60 -0.50 5.10 5.50
C ALA A 60 -0.65 3.82 4.69
N MET A 61 0.42 3.02 4.56
CA MET A 61 0.37 1.73 3.87
C MET A 61 -0.51 0.71 4.61
N GLU A 62 -0.46 0.70 5.94
CA GLU A 62 -1.33 -0.18 6.75
C GLU A 62 -2.81 0.20 6.62
N ILE A 63 -3.13 1.50 6.63
CA ILE A 63 -4.50 1.98 6.39
C ILE A 63 -4.97 1.52 5.02
N LEU A 64 -4.15 1.71 3.98
CA LEU A 64 -4.50 1.31 2.63
C LEU A 64 -4.70 -0.21 2.50
N ALA A 65 -3.82 -1.02 3.10
CA ALA A 65 -3.97 -2.47 3.13
C ALA A 65 -5.27 -2.88 3.83
N HIS A 66 -5.55 -2.30 4.99
CA HIS A 66 -6.78 -2.55 5.74
C HIS A 66 -8.04 -2.16 4.94
N THR A 67 -8.03 -0.99 4.29
CA THR A 67 -9.15 -0.57 3.43
C THR A 67 -9.37 -1.57 2.30
N LEU A 68 -8.30 -2.03 1.65
CA LEU A 68 -8.35 -3.00 0.56
C LEU A 68 -8.89 -4.37 1.03
N GLU A 69 -8.49 -4.82 2.22
CA GLU A 69 -8.97 -6.05 2.86
C GLU A 69 -10.46 -5.96 3.24
N SER A 70 -10.90 -4.82 3.79
CA SER A 70 -12.29 -4.57 4.21
C SER A 70 -13.27 -4.29 3.07
N GLU A 71 -12.76 -3.95 1.88
CA GLU A 71 -13.58 -3.53 0.76
C GLU A 71 -14.42 -4.70 0.22
N SER A 72 -15.74 -4.55 0.13
CA SER A 72 -16.61 -5.59 -0.42
C SER A 72 -16.66 -5.56 -1.95
N ASN A 73 -16.48 -4.39 -2.57
CA ASN A 73 -16.51 -4.23 -4.01
C ASN A 73 -15.17 -4.61 -4.65
N LEU A 74 -15.15 -5.75 -5.33
CA LEU A 74 -13.97 -6.27 -6.04
C LEU A 74 -13.36 -5.27 -7.04
N GLN A 75 -14.18 -4.47 -7.74
CA GLN A 75 -13.66 -3.48 -8.68
C GLN A 75 -12.92 -2.35 -7.95
N ARG A 76 -13.45 -1.92 -6.80
CA ARG A 76 -12.83 -0.89 -5.96
C ARG A 76 -11.53 -1.37 -5.31
N ARG A 77 -11.40 -2.68 -5.03
CA ARG A 77 -10.12 -3.27 -4.58
C ARG A 77 -8.99 -3.05 -5.58
N VAL A 78 -9.29 -3.16 -6.87
CA VAL A 78 -8.32 -2.87 -7.94
C VAL A 78 -8.01 -1.38 -8.01
N ASP A 79 -8.99 -0.50 -7.80
CA ASP A 79 -8.76 0.96 -7.78
C ASP A 79 -7.77 1.33 -6.68
N LEU A 80 -7.93 0.74 -5.49
CA LEU A 80 -6.99 0.87 -4.38
C LEU A 80 -5.60 0.32 -4.75
N PHE A 81 -5.53 -0.79 -5.50
CA PHE A 81 -4.26 -1.30 -6.01
C PHE A 81 -3.59 -0.36 -7.04
N PHE A 82 -4.36 0.33 -7.88
CA PHE A 82 -3.84 1.38 -8.76
C PHE A 82 -3.31 2.59 -7.98
N LEU A 83 -3.87 2.87 -6.80
CA LEU A 83 -3.27 3.86 -5.90
C LEU A 83 -1.91 3.39 -5.36
N VAL A 84 -1.77 2.11 -5.00
CA VAL A 84 -0.45 1.54 -4.62
C VAL A 84 0.56 1.70 -5.75
N ASP A 85 0.16 1.40 -6.99
CA ASP A 85 0.98 1.64 -8.18
C ASP A 85 1.42 3.10 -8.30
N SER A 86 0.48 4.04 -8.15
CA SER A 86 0.80 5.46 -8.21
C SER A 86 1.76 5.89 -7.10
N ILE A 87 1.59 5.40 -5.87
CA ILE A 87 2.50 5.69 -4.76
C ILE A 87 3.88 5.12 -5.07
N ALA A 88 3.98 3.86 -5.50
CA ALA A 88 5.24 3.20 -5.82
C ALA A 88 6.03 3.94 -6.91
N GLN A 89 5.35 4.32 -7.98
CA GLN A 89 5.94 5.09 -9.08
C GLN A 89 6.39 6.48 -8.63
N CYS A 90 5.58 7.18 -7.85
CA CYS A 90 5.97 8.48 -7.29
C CYS A 90 7.17 8.35 -6.35
N SER A 91 7.20 7.34 -5.47
CA SER A 91 8.31 7.08 -4.56
C SER A 91 9.60 6.75 -5.29
N LYS A 92 9.54 6.01 -6.41
CA LYS A 92 10.70 5.75 -7.25
C LYS A 92 11.28 7.02 -7.89
N GLY A 93 10.44 8.01 -8.17
CA GLY A 93 10.86 9.31 -8.69
C GLY A 93 11.53 10.22 -7.65
N LEU A 94 11.41 9.89 -6.36
CA LEU A 94 12.10 10.62 -5.29
C LEU A 94 13.56 10.18 -5.21
N LYS A 95 14.46 11.14 -5.05
CA LYS A 95 15.89 10.87 -4.84
C LYS A 95 16.19 10.71 -3.34
N GLY A 96 17.10 9.80 -3.01
CA GLY A 96 17.57 9.57 -1.63
C GLY A 96 16.65 8.66 -0.80
N ASP A 97 16.92 8.59 0.51
CA ASP A 97 16.30 7.61 1.43
C ASP A 97 14.78 7.72 1.55
N ALA A 98 14.22 8.92 1.32
CA ALA A 98 12.78 9.13 1.35
C ALA A 98 12.02 8.28 0.32
N GLY A 99 12.62 8.04 -0.86
CA GLY A 99 12.01 7.20 -1.90
C GLY A 99 11.94 5.71 -1.51
N CYS A 100 12.84 5.26 -0.64
CA CYS A 100 12.93 3.84 -0.24
C CYS A 100 11.90 3.44 0.81
N VAL A 101 11.35 4.39 1.59
CA VAL A 101 10.47 4.08 2.72
C VAL A 101 9.17 3.44 2.24
N TYR A 102 8.52 4.05 1.23
CA TYR A 102 7.30 3.48 0.66
C TYR A 102 7.56 2.21 -0.13
N LEU A 103 8.66 2.13 -0.88
CA LEU A 103 9.01 0.91 -1.61
C LEU A 103 9.21 -0.28 -0.66
N SER A 104 9.89 -0.06 0.46
CA SER A 104 10.08 -1.08 1.50
C SER A 104 8.76 -1.50 2.14
N ALA A 105 7.90 -0.53 2.49
CA ALA A 105 6.57 -0.80 3.04
C ALA A 105 5.68 -1.56 2.04
N ILE A 106 5.69 -1.17 0.77
CA ILE A 106 4.96 -1.86 -0.30
C ILE A 106 5.48 -3.28 -0.43
N GLN A 107 6.80 -3.50 -0.46
CA GLN A 107 7.37 -4.84 -0.58
C GLN A 107 6.90 -5.78 0.54
N VAL A 108 6.82 -5.29 1.78
CA VAL A 108 6.33 -6.07 2.93
C VAL A 108 4.82 -6.34 2.82
N SER A 109 4.03 -5.34 2.42
CA SER A 109 2.57 -5.46 2.32
C SER A 109 2.09 -6.08 1.00
N LEU A 110 2.96 -6.23 0.00
CA LEU A 110 2.59 -6.65 -1.36
C LEU A 110 1.82 -7.99 -1.39
N PRO A 111 2.23 -9.05 -0.66
CA PRO A 111 1.46 -10.29 -0.62
C PRO A 111 0.03 -10.07 -0.10
N ARG A 112 -0.12 -9.27 0.97
CA ARG A 112 -1.43 -8.92 1.55
C ARG A 112 -2.29 -8.12 0.57
N LEU A 113 -1.70 -7.10 -0.06
CA LEU A 113 -2.36 -6.25 -1.04
C LEU A 113 -2.86 -7.04 -2.26
N LEU A 114 -2.04 -7.97 -2.75
CA LEU A 114 -2.41 -8.83 -3.88
C LEU A 114 -3.49 -9.85 -3.50
N ALA A 115 -3.37 -10.51 -2.34
CA ALA A 115 -4.38 -11.44 -1.85
C ALA A 115 -5.74 -10.77 -1.65
N ALA A 116 -5.75 -9.53 -1.16
CA ALA A 116 -6.96 -8.76 -1.01
C ALA A 116 -7.48 -8.23 -2.36
N ALA A 117 -6.63 -7.78 -3.30
CA ALA A 117 -7.04 -7.27 -4.61
C ALA A 117 -7.59 -8.35 -5.55
N VAL A 118 -7.01 -9.55 -5.46
CA VAL A 118 -7.35 -10.72 -6.27
C VAL A 118 -7.67 -11.89 -5.35
N PRO A 119 -8.81 -11.87 -4.64
CA PRO A 119 -9.22 -13.00 -3.83
C PRO A 119 -9.50 -14.21 -4.73
N ALA A 120 -9.31 -15.42 -4.18
CA ALA A 120 -9.56 -16.66 -4.90
C ALA A 120 -11.04 -16.75 -5.30
N GLY A 121 -11.32 -16.75 -6.60
CA GLY A 121 -12.68 -16.82 -7.13
C GLY A 121 -12.73 -16.58 -8.63
N ALA A 122 -13.74 -17.15 -9.31
CA ALA A 122 -13.88 -17.01 -10.76
C ALA A 122 -14.15 -15.57 -11.22
N THR A 123 -14.72 -14.72 -10.36
CA THR A 123 -15.12 -13.34 -10.67
C THR A 123 -13.97 -12.33 -10.64
N THR A 124 -12.76 -12.74 -10.24
CA THR A 124 -11.60 -11.84 -10.09
C THR A 124 -10.63 -11.89 -11.28
N GLN A 125 -10.98 -12.56 -12.37
CA GLN A 125 -10.10 -12.70 -13.56
C GLN A 125 -9.70 -11.35 -14.17
N GLU A 126 -10.62 -10.38 -14.27
CA GLU A 126 -10.25 -9.05 -14.78
C GLU A 126 -9.35 -8.30 -13.79
N ASN A 127 -9.65 -8.37 -12.48
CA ASN A 127 -8.81 -7.78 -11.44
C ASN A 127 -7.39 -8.35 -11.51
N ARG A 128 -7.28 -9.66 -11.67
CA ARG A 128 -6.02 -10.37 -11.85
C ARG A 128 -5.24 -9.87 -13.05
N ARG A 129 -5.90 -9.73 -14.21
CA ARG A 129 -5.28 -9.18 -15.43
C ARG A 129 -4.73 -7.78 -15.19
N GLN A 130 -5.46 -6.94 -14.46
CA GLN A 130 -5.02 -5.59 -14.10
C GLN A 130 -3.83 -5.62 -13.14
N CYS A 131 -3.88 -6.42 -12.06
CA CYS A 131 -2.77 -6.56 -11.12
C CYS A 131 -1.50 -7.10 -11.80
N LEU A 132 -1.62 -8.11 -12.67
CA LEU A 132 -0.50 -8.62 -13.47
C LEU A 132 0.09 -7.55 -14.40
N LYS A 133 -0.75 -6.72 -15.02
CA LYS A 133 -0.29 -5.60 -15.86
C LYS A 133 0.53 -4.59 -15.03
N VAL A 134 0.07 -4.25 -13.83
CA VAL A 134 0.80 -3.37 -12.90
C VAL A 134 2.13 -4.01 -12.48
N LEU A 135 2.14 -5.29 -12.10
CA LEU A 135 3.38 -5.97 -11.71
C LEU A 135 4.40 -6.05 -12.86
N ARG A 136 3.94 -6.33 -14.09
CA ARG A 136 4.82 -6.30 -15.27
C ARG A 136 5.40 -4.89 -15.51
N LEU A 137 4.58 -3.85 -15.33
CA LEU A 137 5.06 -2.47 -15.40
C LEU A 137 6.08 -2.15 -14.30
N TRP A 138 5.89 -2.68 -13.09
CA TRP A 138 6.87 -2.53 -12.00
C TRP A 138 8.19 -3.21 -12.32
N LEU A 139 8.15 -4.36 -13.00
CA LEU A 139 9.33 -5.08 -13.46
C LEU A 139 10.10 -4.24 -14.50
N GLU A 140 9.41 -3.73 -15.51
CA GLU A 140 10.00 -2.88 -16.56
C GLU A 140 10.63 -1.60 -15.99
N ARG A 141 9.96 -0.98 -15.02
CA ARG A 141 10.41 0.28 -14.40
C ARG A 141 11.34 0.10 -13.21
N ARG A 142 11.67 -1.14 -12.84
CA ARG A 142 12.51 -1.49 -11.68
C ARG A 142 12.05 -0.78 -10.40
N ILE A 143 10.75 -0.84 -10.14
CA ILE A 143 10.11 -0.25 -8.96
C ILE A 143 10.54 -1.03 -7.71
N LEU A 144 10.49 -2.37 -7.77
CA LEU A 144 10.99 -3.31 -6.76
C LEU A 144 12.00 -4.28 -7.37
N PRO A 145 12.77 -5.04 -6.55
CA PRO A 145 13.67 -6.08 -7.06
C PRO A 145 12.97 -7.08 -7.97
N GLU A 146 13.60 -7.43 -9.10
CA GLU A 146 12.99 -8.28 -10.12
C GLU A 146 12.57 -9.66 -9.60
N SER A 147 13.35 -10.23 -8.67
CA SER A 147 13.06 -11.54 -8.07
C SER A 147 11.70 -11.56 -7.37
N ILE A 148 11.39 -10.50 -6.61
CA ILE A 148 10.15 -10.34 -5.85
C ILE A 148 8.97 -10.20 -6.79
N ILE A 149 9.09 -9.33 -7.79
CA ILE A 149 8.00 -9.10 -8.75
C ILE A 149 7.73 -10.37 -9.57
N ARG A 150 8.78 -11.05 -10.07
CA ARG A 150 8.63 -12.30 -10.83
C ARG A 150 8.02 -13.41 -9.98
N HIS A 151 8.34 -13.48 -8.69
CA HIS A 151 7.72 -14.42 -7.77
C HIS A 151 6.21 -14.21 -7.70
N HIS A 152 5.76 -12.98 -7.42
CA HIS A 152 4.33 -12.68 -7.34
C HIS A 152 3.60 -12.80 -8.68
N ILE A 153 4.23 -12.47 -9.81
CA ILE A 153 3.64 -12.72 -11.14
C ILE A 153 3.39 -14.22 -11.32
N ARG A 154 4.36 -15.09 -10.98
CA ARG A 154 4.19 -16.54 -11.10
C ARG A 154 3.09 -17.04 -10.18
N GLU A 155 3.07 -16.61 -8.92
CA GLU A 155 1.98 -16.97 -8.00
C GLU A 155 0.62 -16.55 -8.57
N LEU A 156 0.50 -15.29 -9.00
CA LEU A 156 -0.70 -14.76 -9.66
C LEU A 156 -0.98 -15.36 -11.02
N ASP A 157 -0.11 -16.11 -11.68
CA ASP A 157 -0.45 -16.88 -12.89
C ASP A 157 -0.88 -18.30 -12.50
N SER A 158 -0.24 -18.91 -11.48
CA SER A 158 -0.50 -20.28 -11.03
C SER A 158 -1.86 -20.49 -10.33
N HIS A 159 -2.40 -19.50 -9.62
CA HIS A 159 -3.76 -19.58 -9.03
C HIS A 159 -4.90 -19.68 -10.07
N ASN A 160 -4.58 -19.85 -11.37
CA ASN A 160 -5.55 -20.02 -12.46
C ASN A 160 -5.92 -21.50 -12.62
N ILE A 161 -5.09 -22.40 -12.05
CA ILE A 161 -5.12 -23.84 -12.28
C ILE A 161 -5.71 -24.60 -11.06
N VAL A 162 -6.70 -24.02 -10.39
CA VAL A 162 -7.53 -24.81 -9.45
C VAL A 162 -8.93 -24.90 -10.07
N PRO A 163 -9.22 -25.96 -10.86
CA PRO A 163 -10.60 -26.30 -11.16
C PRO A 163 -11.28 -26.70 -9.85
N ALA A 164 -12.44 -26.09 -9.58
CA ALA A 164 -13.36 -26.56 -8.56
C ALA A 164 -13.88 -27.97 -8.92
#